data_AF-A0AAE1QMP8-F1
#
_entry.id   AF-A0AAE1QMP8-F1
#
_cell.length_a   1.000
_cell.length_b   1.000
_cell.length_c   1.000
_cell.angle_alpha   90.00
_cell.angle_beta   90.00
_cell.angle_gamma   90.00
#
_symmetry.space_group_name_H-M   'P 1'
#
loop_
_entity.id
_entity.type
_entity.pdbx_description
1 polymer ?
#
loop_
_entity_poly.entity_id
_entity_poly.type
_entity_poly.pdbx_seq_one_letter_code
_entity_poly.pdbx_strand_id
1 'polypeptide(L)'
;MRNSTAPVSPKEATTNVIYKFSCEEGRCDGSSNYIGRTSTTLRRRMQSHRNQGSIFQHFTDIHIMKPPLQKLLNQTEIIHKENDLRELQISEAVSITYQRPSINVQQAADFILPSARPQYRNTPPVQHHLQVEDAPQPRNQLTGPVTRSRSGHQEHHPYPWIKWTTH
;
A
#
# COMPACT_ATOMS: atom_id res chain seq x y z
N MET A 1 29.45 -13.16 4.76
CA MET A 1 28.37 -12.52 5.54
C MET A 1 29.00 -11.43 6.40
N ARG A 2 28.60 -10.16 6.26
CA ARG A 2 29.08 -9.08 7.15
C ARG A 2 28.09 -8.98 8.32
N ASN A 3 28.48 -9.43 9.51
CA ASN A 3 27.75 -9.09 10.73
C ASN A 3 28.08 -7.63 11.06
N SER A 4 27.09 -6.73 11.01
CA SER A 4 27.28 -5.39 11.55
C SER A 4 27.56 -5.50 13.05
N THR A 5 28.77 -5.09 13.46
CA THR A 5 29.22 -5.02 14.86
C THR A 5 28.66 -3.81 15.62
N ALA A 6 27.80 -3.01 14.98
CA ALA A 6 27.17 -1.87 15.63
C ALA A 6 26.26 -2.36 16.77
N PRO A 7 26.39 -1.81 18.00
CA PRO A 7 25.56 -2.19 19.12
C PRO A 7 24.09 -1.89 18.80
N VAL A 8 23.23 -2.89 18.98
CA VAL A 8 21.78 -2.73 18.86
C VAL A 8 21.27 -2.04 20.12
N SER A 9 20.40 -1.03 19.98
CA SER A 9 19.85 -0.35 21.14
C SER A 9 19.03 -1.32 22.02
N PRO A 10 18.96 -1.14 23.35
CA PRO A 10 18.16 -2.00 24.22
C PRO A 10 16.70 -2.09 23.80
N LYS A 11 16.13 -0.96 23.32
CA LYS A 11 14.78 -0.87 22.75
C LYS A 11 14.59 -1.79 21.54
N GLU A 12 15.52 -1.76 20.58
CA GLU A 12 15.47 -2.58 19.37
C GLU A 12 15.55 -4.08 19.64
N ALA A 13 16.29 -4.46 20.68
CA ALA A 13 16.49 -5.86 21.08
C ALA A 13 15.34 -6.41 21.94
N THR A 14 14.39 -5.57 22.36
CA THR A 14 13.30 -5.99 23.25
C THR A 14 12.29 -6.90 22.52
N THR A 15 11.83 -7.95 23.20
CA THR A 15 10.82 -8.92 22.75
C THR A 15 9.59 -8.90 23.65
N ASN A 16 8.50 -9.53 23.19
CA ASN A 16 7.24 -9.68 23.92
C ASN A 16 6.67 -8.33 24.39
N VAL A 17 6.54 -7.42 23.42
CA VAL A 17 6.10 -6.05 23.66
C VAL A 17 4.94 -5.68 22.75
N ILE A 18 4.11 -4.80 23.27
CA ILE A 18 3.16 -4.02 22.51
C ILE A 18 3.83 -2.69 22.20
N TYR A 19 3.80 -2.32 20.93
CA TYR A 19 4.39 -1.10 20.44
C TYR A 19 3.35 -0.27 19.71
N LYS A 20 3.58 1.03 19.70
CA LYS A 20 2.84 2.00 18.90
C LYS A 20 3.81 2.69 17.96
N PHE A 21 3.48 2.70 16.68
CA PHE A 21 4.17 3.46 15.65
C PHE A 21 3.36 4.71 15.33
N SER A 22 4.03 5.86 15.27
CA SER A 22 3.42 7.15 14.96
C SER A 22 4.03 7.74 13.70
N CYS A 23 3.21 7.97 12.67
CA CYS A 23 3.69 8.56 11.43
C CYS A 23 3.75 10.09 11.54
N GLU A 24 4.97 10.62 11.53
CA GLU A 24 5.24 12.07 11.56
C GLU A 24 5.63 12.62 10.18
N GLU A 25 5.41 11.86 9.11
CA GLU A 25 5.81 12.29 7.77
C GLU A 25 4.75 13.17 7.11
N GLY A 26 5.19 14.31 6.56
CA GLY A 26 4.41 15.17 5.67
C GLY A 26 2.96 15.38 6.13
N ARG A 27 2.01 14.79 5.39
CA ARG A 27 0.54 14.97 5.57
C ARG A 27 -0.05 14.25 6.80
N CYS A 28 0.73 13.48 7.55
CA CYS A 28 0.22 12.65 8.63
C CYS A 28 0.19 13.33 10.00
N ASP A 29 0.93 14.43 10.21
CA ASP A 29 0.95 15.27 11.43
C ASP A 29 0.92 14.51 12.77
N GLY A 30 1.46 13.28 12.84
CA GLY A 30 1.38 12.42 14.04
C GLY A 30 -0.01 11.84 14.34
N SER A 31 -1.03 12.17 13.56
CA SER A 31 -2.39 11.64 13.69
C SER A 31 -2.48 10.17 13.28
N SER A 32 -1.64 9.75 12.34
CA SER A 32 -1.66 8.40 11.79
C SER A 32 -0.80 7.45 12.60
N ASN A 33 -1.44 6.51 13.28
CA ASN A 33 -0.79 5.63 14.23
C ASN A 33 -1.13 4.16 13.95
N TYR A 34 -0.22 3.27 14.33
CA TYR A 34 -0.38 1.82 14.30
C TYR A 34 -0.04 1.23 15.67
N ILE A 35 -0.82 0.28 16.16
CA ILE A 35 -0.50 -0.51 17.35
C ILE A 35 -0.38 -1.97 16.96
N GLY A 36 0.65 -2.64 17.47
CA GLY A 36 0.75 -4.08 17.35
C GLY A 36 1.65 -4.69 18.41
N ARG A 37 1.68 -6.01 18.44
CA ARG A 37 2.58 -6.78 19.29
C ARG A 37 3.70 -7.46 18.52
N THR A 38 4.75 -7.84 19.24
CA THR A 38 5.79 -8.72 18.72
C THR A 38 6.28 -9.68 19.80
N SER A 39 6.40 -10.96 19.47
CA SER A 39 7.15 -11.95 20.25
C SER A 39 8.63 -12.03 19.84
N THR A 40 8.97 -11.52 18.65
CA THR A 40 10.35 -11.34 18.19
C THR A 40 10.90 -9.98 18.59
N THR A 41 12.16 -9.70 18.29
CA THR A 41 12.75 -8.38 18.56
C THR A 41 11.99 -7.28 17.82
N LEU A 42 11.86 -6.11 18.45
CA LEU A 42 11.21 -4.95 17.84
C LEU A 42 11.83 -4.60 16.49
N ARG A 43 13.17 -4.67 16.37
CA ARG A 43 13.89 -4.47 15.11
C ARG A 43 13.46 -5.43 14.01
N ARG A 44 13.32 -6.73 14.31
CA ARG A 44 12.86 -7.73 13.34
C ARG A 44 11.43 -7.45 12.89
N ARG A 45 10.56 -7.06 13.82
CA ARG A 45 9.18 -6.68 13.51
C ARG A 45 9.11 -5.44 12.61
N MET A 46 9.87 -4.40 12.90
CA MET A 46 9.95 -3.19 12.06
C MET A 46 10.54 -3.50 10.68
N GLN A 47 11.50 -4.41 10.59
CA GLN A 47 12.03 -4.86 9.31
C GLN A 47 10.97 -5.58 8.47
N SER A 48 10.09 -6.37 9.09
CA SER A 48 8.94 -6.97 8.41
C SER A 48 7.97 -5.88 7.92
N HIS A 49 7.59 -4.95 8.80
CA HIS A 49 6.71 -3.83 8.46
C HIS A 49 7.27 -2.87 7.41
N ARG A 50 8.59 -2.79 7.25
CA ARG A 50 9.24 -2.02 6.18
C ARG A 50 9.03 -2.65 4.79
N ASN A 51 8.83 -3.95 4.72
CA ASN A 51 8.75 -4.69 3.46
C ASN A 51 7.30 -5.07 3.10
N GLN A 52 6.42 -5.20 4.09
CA GLN A 52 5.03 -5.63 3.90
C GLN A 52 4.13 -5.21 5.07
N GLY A 53 2.82 -5.31 4.88
CA GLY A 53 1.81 -5.03 5.91
C GLY A 53 1.34 -3.58 5.91
N SER A 54 0.50 -3.23 6.89
CA SER A 54 -0.23 -1.95 6.92
C SER A 54 0.68 -0.72 7.01
N ILE A 55 1.76 -0.76 7.81
CA ILE A 55 2.75 0.34 7.84
C ILE A 55 3.39 0.54 6.47
N PHE A 56 3.81 -0.55 5.80
CA PHE A 56 4.37 -0.44 4.45
C PHE A 56 3.36 0.17 3.48
N GLN A 57 2.13 -0.34 3.46
CA GLN A 57 1.04 0.15 2.61
C GLN A 57 0.76 1.64 2.87
N HIS A 58 0.67 2.05 4.14
CA HIS A 58 0.51 3.46 4.51
C HIS A 58 1.60 4.35 3.89
N PHE A 59 2.87 3.93 3.98
CA PHE A 59 3.96 4.69 3.39
C PHE A 59 3.95 4.69 1.86
N THR A 60 3.58 3.57 1.22
CA THR A 60 3.52 3.52 -0.25
C THR A 60 2.35 4.33 -0.79
N ASP A 61 1.22 4.34 -0.11
CA ASP A 61 -0.03 4.91 -0.61
C ASP A 61 -0.10 6.41 -0.32
N ILE A 62 0.38 6.84 0.86
CA ILE A 62 0.30 8.24 1.31
C ILE A 62 1.60 9.00 1.06
N HIS A 63 2.75 8.37 1.28
CA HIS A 63 4.06 9.03 1.18
C HIS A 63 4.83 8.68 -0.10
N ILE A 64 4.29 7.77 -0.93
CA ILE A 64 4.88 7.32 -2.21
C ILE A 64 6.35 6.91 -2.03
N MET A 65 6.67 6.28 -0.89
CA MET A 65 8.05 5.90 -0.58
C MET A 65 8.12 4.64 0.27
N LYS A 66 9.30 4.00 0.24
CA LYS A 66 9.64 2.94 1.20
C LYS A 66 10.32 3.54 2.42
N PRO A 67 9.83 3.30 3.65
CA PRO A 67 10.43 3.89 4.83
C PRO A 67 11.82 3.26 5.12
N PRO A 68 12.80 4.05 5.57
CA PRO A 68 14.04 3.50 6.11
C PRO A 68 13.79 2.87 7.48
N LEU A 69 14.47 1.75 7.77
CA LEU A 69 14.25 0.99 9.01
C LEU A 69 14.49 1.82 10.28
N GLN A 70 15.55 2.64 10.28
CA GLN A 70 15.88 3.50 11.42
C GLN A 70 14.78 4.51 11.73
N LYS A 71 14.11 5.03 10.70
CA LYS A 71 12.99 5.93 10.89
C LYS A 71 11.82 5.25 11.58
N LEU A 72 11.44 4.04 11.13
CA LEU A 72 10.39 3.26 11.79
C LEU A 72 10.72 2.98 13.25
N LEU A 73 11.98 2.66 13.56
CA LEU A 73 12.42 2.42 14.93
C LEU A 73 12.37 3.66 15.83
N ASN A 74 12.72 4.82 15.29
CA ASN A 74 12.67 6.08 16.02
C ASN A 74 11.22 6.49 16.32
N GLN A 75 10.34 6.31 15.34
CA GLN A 75 8.91 6.63 15.41
C GLN A 75 8.06 5.57 16.13
N THR A 76 8.67 4.52 16.68
CA THR A 76 7.97 3.48 17.42
C THR A 76 8.23 3.61 18.91
N GLU A 77 7.20 3.66 19.74
CA GLU A 77 7.29 3.59 21.20
C GLU A 77 6.85 2.21 21.71
N ILE A 78 7.46 1.73 22.80
CA ILE A 78 6.98 0.54 23.51
C ILE A 78 5.97 1.02 24.54
N ILE A 79 4.72 0.57 24.42
CA ILE A 79 3.64 0.97 25.33
C ILE A 79 3.44 -0.02 26.47
N HIS A 80 3.77 -1.29 26.26
CA HIS A 80 3.60 -2.33 27.25
C HIS A 80 4.52 -3.53 26.98
N LYS A 81 4.93 -4.23 28.04
CA LYS A 81 5.71 -5.47 27.94
C LYS A 81 4.98 -6.56 28.73
N GLU A 82 4.76 -7.69 28.08
CA GLU A 82 4.05 -8.83 28.65
C GLU A 82 4.72 -10.13 28.22
N ASN A 83 5.06 -10.99 29.18
CA ASN A 83 5.77 -12.24 28.90
C ASN A 83 4.80 -13.38 28.54
N ASP A 84 3.57 -13.36 29.03
CA ASP A 84 2.54 -14.32 28.65
C ASP A 84 1.99 -13.99 27.25
N LEU A 85 2.10 -14.93 26.32
CA LEU A 85 1.71 -14.69 24.93
C LEU A 85 0.20 -14.49 24.74
N ARG A 86 -0.63 -15.06 25.61
CA ARG A 86 -2.08 -14.88 25.59
C ARG A 86 -2.42 -13.49 26.09
N GLU A 87 -1.86 -13.08 27.22
CA GLU A 87 -2.06 -11.72 27.76
C GLU A 87 -1.50 -10.65 26.82
N LEU A 88 -0.38 -10.91 26.15
CA LEU A 88 0.18 -10.02 25.14
C LEU A 88 -0.78 -9.82 23.96
N GLN A 89 -1.48 -10.88 23.53
CA GLN A 89 -2.49 -10.81 22.48
C GLN A 89 -3.76 -10.08 22.94
N ILE A 90 -4.24 -10.35 24.16
CA ILE A 90 -5.41 -9.67 24.73
C ILE A 90 -5.12 -8.18 24.86
N SER A 91 -3.96 -7.83 25.42
CA SER A 91 -3.54 -6.45 25.63
C SER A 91 -3.36 -5.68 24.31
N GLU A 92 -2.92 -6.34 23.24
CA GLU A 92 -2.91 -5.75 21.89
C GLU A 92 -4.33 -5.40 21.43
N ALA A 93 -5.26 -6.35 21.53
CA ALA A 93 -6.64 -6.15 21.13
C ALA A 93 -7.29 -5.01 21.93
N VAL A 94 -7.12 -5.00 23.25
CA VAL A 94 -7.61 -3.92 24.13
C VAL A 94 -7.03 -2.57 23.71
N SER A 95 -5.72 -2.50 23.44
CA SER A 95 -5.05 -1.26 23.04
C SER A 95 -5.58 -0.73 21.70
N ILE A 96 -5.80 -1.61 20.71
CA ILE A 96 -6.36 -1.24 19.41
C ILE A 96 -7.81 -0.77 19.57
N THR A 97 -8.64 -1.50 20.32
CA THR A 97 -10.04 -1.14 20.56
C THR A 97 -10.18 0.21 21.25
N TYR A 98 -9.34 0.48 22.24
CA TYR A 98 -9.38 1.72 23.01
C TYR A 98 -8.85 2.92 22.21
N GLN A 99 -7.70 2.79 21.55
CA GLN A 99 -7.02 3.92 20.90
C GLN A 99 -7.48 4.15 19.44
N ARG A 100 -8.11 3.15 18.81
CA ARG A 100 -8.56 3.18 17.40
C ARG A 100 -7.51 3.74 16.42
N PRO A 101 -6.28 3.19 16.38
CA PRO A 101 -5.23 3.64 15.48
C PRO A 101 -5.66 3.56 14.00
N SER A 102 -5.47 4.65 13.25
CA SER A 102 -5.94 4.78 11.87
C SER A 102 -5.26 3.84 10.87
N ILE A 103 -4.06 3.33 11.17
CA ILE A 103 -3.34 2.40 10.30
C ILE A 103 -3.77 0.94 10.57
N ASN A 104 -4.43 0.65 11.70
CA ASN A 104 -4.92 -0.70 12.04
C ASN A 104 -6.22 -1.10 11.33
N VAL A 105 -6.63 -0.38 10.28
CA VAL A 105 -7.87 -0.68 9.56
C VAL A 105 -7.75 -2.06 8.90
N GLN A 106 -8.57 -3.00 9.39
CA GLN A 106 -8.74 -4.31 8.77
C GLN A 106 -9.57 -4.14 7.50
N GLN A 107 -9.15 -4.79 6.41
CA GLN A 107 -9.91 -4.73 5.16
C GLN A 107 -11.22 -5.52 5.34
N ALA A 108 -12.32 -5.04 4.74
CA ALA A 108 -13.66 -5.62 4.90
C ALA A 108 -13.75 -7.14 4.61
N ALA A 109 -12.85 -7.67 3.78
CA ALA A 109 -12.77 -9.10 3.46
C ALA A 109 -12.40 -9.99 4.66
N ASP A 110 -11.78 -9.43 5.70
CA ASP A 110 -11.38 -10.17 6.91
C ASP A 110 -12.56 -10.47 7.85
N PHE A 111 -13.68 -9.75 7.70
CA PHE A 111 -14.93 -9.99 8.44
C PHE A 111 -15.78 -11.11 7.85
N ILE A 112 -15.36 -11.69 6.72
CA ILE A 112 -16.02 -12.86 6.17
C ILE A 112 -15.61 -14.06 7.03
N LEU A 113 -16.56 -14.56 7.82
CA LEU A 113 -16.42 -15.82 8.55
C LEU A 113 -15.79 -16.88 7.63
N PRO A 114 -14.92 -17.77 8.13
CA PRO A 114 -14.35 -18.84 7.30
C PRO A 114 -15.41 -19.63 6.52
N SER A 115 -16.61 -19.76 7.09
CA SER A 115 -17.80 -20.37 6.47
C SER A 115 -18.47 -19.54 5.38
N ALA A 116 -18.32 -18.22 5.40
CA ALA A 116 -18.89 -17.28 4.45
C ALA A 116 -17.91 -16.92 3.31
N ARG A 117 -16.66 -17.42 3.37
CA ARG A 117 -15.71 -17.26 2.26
C ARG A 117 -16.29 -17.99 1.04
N PRO A 118 -16.47 -17.31 -0.11
CA PRO A 118 -16.87 -18.00 -1.33
C PRO A 118 -15.83 -19.08 -1.57
N GLN A 119 -16.23 -20.34 -1.41
CA GLN A 119 -15.39 -21.42 -1.88
C GLN A 119 -15.31 -21.21 -3.38
N TYR A 120 -14.14 -20.84 -3.87
CA TYR A 120 -13.78 -21.01 -5.27
C TYR A 120 -13.90 -22.51 -5.54
N ARG A 121 -15.12 -23.00 -5.77
CA ARG A 121 -15.35 -24.25 -6.45
C ARG A 121 -14.76 -24.01 -7.83
N ASN A 122 -13.81 -24.85 -8.19
CA ASN A 122 -13.25 -24.96 -9.53
C ASN A 122 -14.39 -25.23 -10.52
N THR A 123 -15.16 -24.22 -10.91
CA THR A 123 -15.94 -24.27 -12.14
C THR A 123 -14.95 -23.96 -13.25
N PRO A 124 -14.62 -24.92 -14.13
CA PRO A 124 -13.82 -24.63 -15.30
C PRO A 124 -14.52 -23.54 -16.12
N PRO A 125 -13.77 -22.66 -16.78
CA PRO A 125 -14.35 -21.60 -17.59
C PRO A 125 -15.26 -22.24 -18.66
N VAL A 126 -16.54 -21.87 -18.64
CA VAL A 126 -17.47 -22.19 -19.71
C VAL A 126 -16.92 -21.50 -20.96
N GLN A 127 -16.35 -22.29 -21.88
CA GLN A 127 -16.02 -21.80 -23.21
C GLN A 127 -17.34 -21.45 -23.90
N HIS A 128 -17.68 -20.16 -23.93
CA HIS A 128 -18.65 -19.66 -24.89
C HIS A 128 -18.05 -19.88 -26.29
N HIS A 129 -18.50 -20.96 -26.93
CA HIS A 129 -18.33 -21.17 -28.35
C HIS A 129 -19.09 -20.06 -29.08
N LEU A 130 -18.39 -18.96 -29.39
CA LEU A 130 -18.85 -17.95 -30.32
C LEU A 130 -18.99 -18.64 -31.68
N GLN A 131 -20.23 -18.93 -32.07
CA GLN A 131 -20.56 -19.22 -33.46
C GLN A 131 -20.21 -17.98 -34.27
N VAL A 132 -19.19 -18.13 -35.13
CA VAL A 132 -18.87 -17.15 -36.15
C VAL A 132 -19.95 -17.27 -37.21
N GLU A 133 -20.89 -16.33 -37.24
CA GLU A 133 -21.80 -16.19 -38.38
C GLU A 133 -21.02 -15.60 -39.57
N ASP A 134 -21.24 -16.20 -40.73
CA ASP A 134 -20.57 -15.92 -41.99
C ASP A 134 -20.77 -14.46 -42.45
N ALA A 135 -19.65 -13.79 -42.70
CA ALA A 135 -19.63 -12.48 -43.35
C ALA A 135 -19.85 -12.64 -44.88
N PRO A 136 -20.76 -11.88 -45.51
CA PRO A 136 -20.86 -11.85 -46.97
C PRO A 136 -19.77 -10.97 -47.58
N GLN A 137 -19.13 -11.47 -48.65
CA GLN A 137 -18.03 -10.82 -49.37
C GLN A 137 -18.44 -9.53 -50.10
N PRO A 138 -17.52 -8.54 -50.24
CA PRO A 138 -17.76 -7.34 -51.03
C PRO A 138 -17.55 -7.56 -52.54
N ARG A 139 -18.48 -7.02 -53.33
CA ARG A 139 -18.48 -7.02 -54.79
C ARG A 139 -17.68 -5.82 -55.33
N ASN A 140 -16.70 -6.10 -56.19
CA ASN A 140 -15.93 -5.12 -56.99
C ASN A 140 -16.83 -4.16 -57.79
N GLN A 141 -16.55 -2.85 -57.76
CA GLN A 141 -16.70 -1.93 -58.92
C GLN A 141 -15.66 -0.79 -58.87
N LEU A 142 -15.11 -0.48 -60.05
CA LEU A 142 -14.05 0.48 -60.39
C LEU A 142 -14.58 1.91 -60.66
N THR A 143 -13.62 2.84 -60.84
CA THR A 143 -13.65 4.22 -61.40
C THR A 143 -13.90 5.33 -60.37
N GLY A 144 -13.18 6.46 -60.31
CA GLY A 144 -12.04 7.03 -61.03
C GLY A 144 -11.41 8.18 -60.19
N PRO A 145 -10.41 8.92 -60.68
CA PRO A 145 -9.63 9.86 -59.86
C PRO A 145 -10.11 11.31 -60.00
N VAL A 146 -10.22 12.04 -58.87
CA VAL A 146 -10.33 13.50 -58.87
C VAL A 146 -9.47 14.09 -57.74
N THR A 147 -8.80 15.17 -58.11
CA THR A 147 -7.72 15.89 -57.45
C THR A 147 -8.21 16.85 -56.35
N ARG A 148 -7.23 17.36 -55.59
CA ARG A 148 -7.08 18.76 -55.12
C ARG A 148 -7.20 19.02 -53.60
N SER A 149 -6.01 19.15 -53.00
CA SER A 149 -5.51 20.30 -52.22
C SER A 149 -6.23 20.81 -50.95
N ARG A 150 -5.41 20.89 -49.89
CA ARG A 150 -5.05 22.10 -49.08
C ARG A 150 -5.66 22.23 -47.68
N SER A 151 -4.77 22.74 -46.80
CA SER A 151 -4.95 23.34 -45.46
C SER A 151 -5.47 22.41 -44.36
N GLY A 152 -4.77 22.17 -43.26
CA GLY A 152 -3.89 23.05 -42.51
C GLY A 152 -4.69 23.68 -41.37
N HIS A 153 -4.57 23.16 -40.15
CA HIS A 153 -4.84 23.85 -38.88
C HIS A 153 -4.57 22.90 -37.71
N GLN A 154 -3.62 23.27 -36.85
CA GLN A 154 -3.66 23.24 -35.38
C GLN A 154 -2.24 23.05 -34.86
N GLU A 155 -1.67 24.09 -34.26
CA GLU A 155 -1.05 23.96 -32.94
C GLU A 155 -1.29 25.28 -32.18
N HIS A 156 -2.10 25.19 -31.13
CA HIS A 156 -2.28 26.22 -30.11
C HIS A 156 -1.13 26.09 -29.10
N HIS A 157 -0.26 27.10 -29.01
CA HIS A 157 0.62 27.26 -27.84
C HIS A 157 -0.09 28.09 -26.77
N PRO A 158 -0.12 27.64 -25.50
CA PRO A 158 -0.74 28.40 -24.44
C PRO A 158 0.32 29.06 -23.52
N TYR A 159 0.09 30.34 -23.18
CA TYR A 159 0.68 31.15 -22.08
C TYR A 159 2.13 31.70 -22.20
N PRO A 160 2.28 33.03 -22.30
CA PRO A 160 3.49 33.75 -21.86
C PRO A 160 3.16 34.80 -20.80
N TRP A 161 3.16 34.43 -19.53
CA TRP A 161 3.09 35.37 -18.40
C TRP A 161 3.84 34.81 -17.21
N ILE A 162 5.17 34.92 -17.25
CA ILE A 162 5.99 34.94 -16.05
C ILE A 162 7.03 36.05 -16.27
N LYS A 163 6.78 37.23 -15.69
CA LYS A 163 7.79 38.28 -15.52
C LYS A 163 8.44 38.06 -14.15
N TRP A 164 9.74 37.86 -14.14
CA TRP A 164 10.56 37.84 -12.92
C TRP A 164 10.98 39.27 -12.58
N THR A 165 10.73 39.72 -11.36
CA THR A 165 11.30 40.94 -10.78
C THR A 165 12.57 40.59 -10.02
N THR A 166 13.70 41.15 -10.42
CA THR A 166 14.97 41.08 -9.71
C THR A 166 15.07 42.23 -8.69
N HIS A 167 15.71 41.94 -7.56
CA HIS A 167 16.07 42.84 -6.47
C HIS A 167 16.95 44.03 -6.91
#